data_AF-A0A2X1NA63-F1
#
_entry.id   AF-A0A2X1NA63-F1
#
_cell.length_a   1.000
_cell.length_b   1.000
_cell.length_c   1.000
_cell.angle_alpha   90.00
_cell.angle_beta   90.00
_cell.angle_gamma   90.00
#
_symmetry.space_group_name_H-M   'P 1'
#
loop_
_entity.id
_entity.type
_entity.pdbx_description
1 polymer ?
#
loop_
_entity_poly.entity_id
_entity_poly.type
_entity_poly.pdbx_seq_one_letter_code
_entity_poly.pdbx_strand_id
1 'polypeptide(L)'
;MLDLDIKIDRTEAFNLFIKKFQSVSLLEEYLRSSPYVMDQLKEAKIDELDLHRAIVALSEKMKAVDDNASKKKDEPSLYTSWTLSFTAPTSEEAQTVLSGYIDYISTLVVKESLENVRNKLEIKPSLKRKTGSGSH
;
A
#
# COMPACT_ATOMS: atom_id res chain seq x y z
N MET A 1 18.83 18.53 24.95
CA MET A 1 18.14 17.38 24.29
C MET A 1 17.35 17.91 23.10
N LEU A 2 17.26 17.16 22.01
CA LEU A 2 16.31 17.45 20.94
C LEU A 2 14.93 16.93 21.37
N ASP A 3 14.03 17.83 21.81
CA ASP A 3 12.61 17.53 21.98
C ASP A 3 11.95 17.36 20.61
N LEU A 4 12.09 16.18 20.02
CA LEU A 4 11.31 15.79 18.86
C LEU A 4 10.29 14.72 19.25
N ASP A 5 9.04 15.14 19.39
CA ASP A 5 7.89 14.23 19.42
C ASP A 5 7.61 13.74 17.99
N ILE A 6 8.29 12.67 17.58
CA ILE A 6 8.00 11.95 16.33
C ILE A 6 7.14 10.75 16.70
N LYS A 7 5.85 10.83 16.37
CA LYS A 7 4.91 9.71 16.47
C LYS A 7 4.54 9.26 15.07
N ILE A 8 4.62 7.95 14.83
CA ILE A 8 3.98 7.32 13.68
C ILE A 8 2.57 6.95 14.16
N ASP A 9 1.56 7.60 13.60
CA ASP A 9 0.18 7.30 13.93
C ASP A 9 -0.24 5.98 13.26
N ARG A 10 -0.75 5.03 14.06
CA ARG A 10 -1.15 3.71 13.58
C ARG A 10 -2.31 3.79 12.58
N THR A 11 -3.23 4.73 12.79
CA THR A 11 -4.39 4.96 11.92
C THR A 11 -3.93 5.54 10.59
N GLU A 12 -2.99 6.49 10.60
CA GLU A 12 -2.39 7.02 9.37
C GLU A 12 -1.67 5.94 8.57
N ALA A 13 -0.87 5.09 9.23
CA ALA A 13 -0.18 3.98 8.58
C ALA A 13 -1.16 2.96 7.97
N PHE A 14 -2.23 2.62 8.70
CA PHE A 14 -3.29 1.75 8.21
C PHE A 14 -4.04 2.36 7.01
N ASN A 15 -4.42 3.64 7.09
CA ASN A 15 -5.09 4.34 5.99
C ASN A 15 -4.17 4.44 4.76
N LEU A 16 -2.88 4.66 4.96
CA LEU A 16 -1.88 4.65 3.88
C LEU A 16 -1.77 3.27 3.23
N PHE A 17 -1.79 2.20 4.04
CA PHE A 17 -1.83 0.83 3.55
C PHE A 17 -3.04 0.59 2.66
N ILE A 18 -4.26 0.88 3.13
CA ILE A 18 -5.49 0.68 2.35
C ILE A 18 -5.46 1.51 1.06
N LYS A 19 -5.04 2.78 1.14
CA LYS A 19 -4.92 3.67 -0.03
C LYS A 19 -3.96 3.11 -1.08
N LYS A 20 -2.81 2.58 -0.66
CA LYS A 20 -1.84 1.97 -1.58
C LYS A 20 -2.34 0.64 -2.13
N PHE A 21 -2.98 -0.19 -1.30
CA PHE A 21 -3.54 -1.47 -1.72
C PHE A 21 -4.59 -1.28 -2.83
N GLN A 22 -5.45 -0.26 -2.70
CA GLN A 22 -6.45 0.09 -3.71
C GLN A 22 -5.88 0.75 -4.98
N SER A 23 -4.58 1.05 -5.03
CA SER A 23 -3.96 1.65 -6.22
C SER A 23 -3.77 0.60 -7.31
N VAL A 24 -4.53 0.76 -8.40
CA VAL A 24 -4.40 -0.11 -9.58
C VAL A 24 -2.98 -0.04 -10.15
N SER A 25 -2.35 1.13 -10.18
CA SER A 25 -0.98 1.28 -10.69
C SER A 25 0.04 0.47 -9.88
N LEU A 26 -0.05 0.49 -8.54
CA LEU A 26 0.85 -0.30 -7.69
C LEU A 26 0.59 -1.80 -7.83
N LEU A 27 -0.67 -2.19 -8.04
CA LEU A 27 -1.04 -3.58 -8.30
C LEU A 27 -0.49 -4.07 -9.65
N GLU A 28 -0.65 -3.30 -10.72
CA GLU A 28 -0.09 -3.66 -12.02
C GLU A 28 1.44 -3.74 -11.98
N GLU A 29 2.10 -2.83 -11.27
CA GLU A 29 3.55 -2.87 -11.05
C GLU A 29 3.97 -4.15 -10.32
N TYR A 30 3.26 -4.52 -9.26
CA TYR A 30 3.48 -5.78 -8.54
C TYR A 30 3.27 -7.00 -9.44
N LEU A 31 2.17 -7.06 -10.19
CA LEU A 31 1.87 -8.21 -11.06
C LEU A 31 2.91 -8.37 -12.18
N ARG A 32 3.45 -7.26 -12.71
CA ARG A 32 4.52 -7.28 -13.73
C ARG A 32 5.90 -7.63 -13.19
N SER A 33 6.15 -7.37 -11.91
CA SER A 33 7.43 -7.64 -11.26
C SER A 33 7.47 -8.97 -10.50
N SER A 34 6.32 -9.57 -10.22
CA SER A 34 6.20 -10.86 -9.56
C SER A 34 6.64 -12.01 -10.47
N PRO A 35 7.72 -12.74 -10.15
CA PRO A 35 8.17 -13.88 -10.95
C PRO A 35 7.07 -14.94 -11.07
N TYR A 36 6.34 -15.20 -9.98
CA TYR A 36 5.27 -16.18 -9.95
C TYR A 36 4.15 -15.86 -10.96
N VAL A 37 3.69 -14.61 -11.00
CA VAL A 37 2.64 -14.17 -11.95
C VAL A 37 3.19 -14.17 -13.38
N MET A 38 4.42 -13.69 -13.56
CA MET A 38 5.03 -13.60 -14.89
C MET A 38 5.35 -14.96 -15.51
N ASP A 39 5.70 -15.96 -14.70
CA ASP A 39 6.00 -17.30 -15.20
C ASP A 39 4.71 -17.99 -15.68
N GLN A 40 3.60 -17.86 -14.95
CA GLN A 40 2.28 -18.33 -15.40
C GLN A 40 1.84 -17.67 -16.72
N LEU A 41 2.12 -16.39 -16.90
CA LEU A 41 1.78 -15.66 -18.12
C LEU A 41 2.71 -16.05 -19.29
N LYS A 42 4.00 -16.27 -19.06
CA LYS A 42 4.95 -16.68 -20.11
C LYS A 42 4.70 -18.10 -20.62
N GLU A 43 4.30 -19.02 -19.75
CA GLU A 43 3.93 -20.39 -20.15
C GLU A 43 2.79 -20.39 -21.20
N ALA A 44 1.93 -19.38 -21.17
CA ALA A 44 0.84 -19.20 -22.12
C ALA A 44 1.26 -18.62 -23.49
N LYS A 45 2.56 -18.37 -23.75
CA LYS A 45 3.09 -17.83 -25.03
C LYS A 45 2.36 -16.57 -25.54
N ILE A 46 2.03 -15.66 -24.65
CA ILE A 46 1.30 -14.43 -24.95
C ILE A 46 2.24 -13.30 -25.42
N ASP A 47 1.74 -12.47 -26.34
CA ASP A 47 2.45 -11.27 -26.79
C ASP A 47 2.34 -10.12 -25.76
N GLU A 48 3.01 -9.00 -26.00
CA GLU A 48 3.06 -7.87 -25.07
C GLU A 48 1.69 -7.20 -24.83
N LEU A 49 0.81 -7.20 -25.84
CA LEU A 49 -0.52 -6.63 -25.75
C LEU A 49 -1.44 -7.53 -24.91
N ASP A 50 -1.36 -8.84 -25.14
CA ASP A 50 -2.10 -9.82 -24.37
C ASP A 50 -1.60 -9.90 -22.92
N LEU A 51 -0.30 -9.71 -22.69
CA LEU A 51 0.26 -9.56 -21.35
C LEU A 51 -0.38 -8.37 -20.64
N HIS A 52 -0.46 -7.19 -21.28
CA HIS A 52 -1.10 -6.04 -20.67
C HIS A 52 -2.57 -6.30 -20.33
N ARG A 53 -3.32 -6.92 -21.25
CA ARG A 53 -4.73 -7.31 -21.03
C ARG A 53 -4.89 -8.29 -19.87
N ALA A 54 -4.00 -9.27 -19.76
CA ALA A 54 -4.00 -10.24 -18.67
C ALA A 54 -3.74 -9.56 -17.32
N ILE A 55 -2.78 -8.64 -17.26
CA ILE A 55 -2.47 -7.88 -16.04
C ILE A 55 -3.67 -7.02 -15.62
N VAL A 56 -4.33 -6.33 -16.56
CA VAL A 56 -5.54 -5.54 -16.25
C VAL A 56 -6.66 -6.46 -15.73
N ALA A 57 -6.93 -7.57 -16.40
CA ALA A 57 -7.94 -8.54 -15.97
C ALA A 57 -7.64 -9.17 -14.60
N LEU A 58 -6.36 -9.40 -14.28
CA LEU A 58 -5.93 -9.85 -12.95
C LEU A 58 -6.13 -8.75 -11.90
N SER A 59 -5.84 -7.49 -12.26
CA SER A 59 -5.99 -6.36 -11.34
C SER A 59 -7.45 -6.19 -10.87
N GLU A 60 -8.42 -6.44 -11.74
CA GLU A 60 -9.86 -6.38 -11.43
C GLU A 60 -10.31 -7.44 -10.41
N LYS A 61 -9.53 -8.51 -10.26
CA LYS A 61 -9.82 -9.59 -9.29
C LYS A 61 -9.33 -9.27 -7.88
N MET A 62 -8.54 -8.22 -7.71
CA MET A 62 -8.09 -7.75 -6.40
C MET A 62 -9.11 -6.76 -5.82
N LYS A 63 -9.57 -7.00 -4.59
CA LYS A 63 -10.59 -6.17 -3.94
C LYS A 63 -10.23 -5.85 -2.49
N ALA A 64 -10.60 -4.65 -2.07
CA ALA A 64 -10.57 -4.20 -0.70
C ALA A 64 -11.92 -3.55 -0.36
N VAL A 65 -12.61 -4.10 0.64
CA VAL A 65 -13.96 -3.68 1.05
C VAL A 65 -13.93 -3.26 2.51
N ASP A 66 -14.49 -2.08 2.81
CA ASP A 66 -14.69 -1.62 4.18
C ASP A 66 -15.89 -2.35 4.80
N ASP A 67 -15.64 -3.12 5.86
CA ASP A 67 -16.68 -3.93 6.52
C ASP A 67 -17.70 -3.08 7.28
N ASN A 68 -17.39 -1.80 7.51
CA ASN A 68 -18.21 -0.88 8.28
C ASN A 68 -19.01 0.07 7.40
N ALA A 69 -18.71 0.16 6.10
CA ALA A 69 -19.38 1.08 5.17
C ALA A 69 -20.89 0.80 5.01
N SER A 70 -21.32 -0.44 5.24
CA SER A 70 -22.73 -0.88 5.14
C SER A 70 -23.49 -0.87 6.47
N LYS A 71 -22.81 -0.57 7.59
CA LYS A 71 -23.45 -0.52 8.92
C LYS A 71 -24.20 0.80 9.08
N LYS A 72 -25.38 0.74 9.72
CA LYS A 72 -26.18 1.94 10.02
C LYS A 72 -25.38 2.86 10.96
N LYS A 73 -25.47 4.18 10.73
CA LYS A 73 -24.72 5.20 11.49
C LYS A 73 -24.99 5.18 13.00
N ASP A 74 -26.08 4.55 13.43
CA ASP A 74 -26.49 4.47 14.83
C ASP A 74 -25.81 3.33 15.62
N GLU A 75 -25.07 2.45 14.93
CA GLU A 75 -24.20 1.44 15.55
C GLU A 75 -22.77 1.57 14.99
N PRO A 76 -21.96 2.52 15.51
CA PRO A 76 -20.57 2.63 15.09
C PRO A 76 -19.81 1.37 15.48
N SER A 77 -19.04 0.82 14.52
CA SER A 77 -18.18 -0.33 14.78
C SER A 77 -17.12 0.00 15.83
N LEU A 78 -16.83 -0.96 16.71
CA LEU A 78 -15.81 -0.84 17.75
C LEU A 78 -14.39 -0.72 17.19
N TYR A 79 -14.19 -1.13 15.94
CA TYR A 79 -12.91 -1.07 15.24
C TYR A 79 -13.11 -0.91 13.72
N THR A 80 -12.12 -0.30 13.08
CA THR A 80 -12.02 -0.26 11.61
C THR A 80 -11.51 -1.62 11.12
N SER A 81 -12.19 -2.21 10.14
CA SER A 81 -11.78 -3.46 9.50
C SER A 81 -12.10 -3.43 8.01
N TRP A 82 -11.27 -4.13 7.26
CA TRP A 82 -11.35 -4.21 5.81
C TRP A 82 -11.14 -5.66 5.37
N THR A 83 -12.00 -6.14 4.48
CA THR A 83 -11.84 -7.43 3.81
C THR A 83 -11.02 -7.26 2.54
N LEU A 84 -9.85 -7.91 2.49
CA LEU A 84 -8.99 -7.99 1.31
C LEU A 84 -9.20 -9.35 0.63
N SER A 85 -9.36 -9.37 -0.68
CA SER A 85 -9.57 -10.62 -1.42
C SER A 85 -8.99 -10.57 -2.82
N PHE A 86 -8.59 -11.74 -3.31
CA PHE A 86 -8.16 -11.97 -4.68
C PHE A 86 -8.78 -13.27 -5.19
N THR A 87 -9.23 -13.27 -6.45
CA THR A 87 -9.82 -14.45 -7.08
C THR A 87 -8.88 -15.01 -8.15
N ALA A 88 -8.57 -16.31 -8.06
CA ALA A 88 -7.74 -17.01 -9.03
C ALA A 88 -8.31 -18.40 -9.33
N PRO A 89 -7.88 -19.08 -10.41
CA PRO A 89 -8.32 -20.44 -10.74
C PRO A 89 -8.03 -21.47 -9.65
N THR A 90 -6.96 -21.29 -8.88
CA THR A 90 -6.59 -22.18 -7.77
C THR A 90 -6.51 -21.42 -6.45
N SER A 91 -6.78 -22.12 -5.34
CA SER A 91 -6.67 -21.54 -4.00
C SER A 91 -5.23 -21.14 -3.64
N GLU A 92 -4.27 -21.94 -4.08
CA GLU A 92 -2.83 -21.68 -3.86
C GLU A 92 -2.39 -20.40 -4.57
N GLU A 93 -2.77 -20.23 -5.84
CA GLU A 93 -2.50 -19.00 -6.58
C GLU A 93 -3.20 -17.80 -5.94
N ALA A 94 -4.47 -17.96 -5.53
CA ALA A 94 -5.22 -16.89 -4.89
C ALA A 94 -4.52 -16.40 -3.61
N GLN A 95 -4.10 -17.35 -2.76
CA GLN A 95 -3.41 -17.06 -1.50
C GLN A 95 -2.02 -16.46 -1.74
N THR A 96 -1.25 -17.03 -2.65
CA THR A 96 0.13 -16.60 -2.95
C THR A 96 0.14 -15.17 -3.47
N VAL A 97 -0.71 -14.86 -4.45
CA VAL A 97 -0.78 -13.53 -5.06
C VAL A 97 -1.27 -12.49 -4.05
N LEU A 98 -2.33 -12.79 -3.28
CA LEU A 98 -2.87 -11.89 -2.27
C LEU A 98 -1.85 -11.61 -1.16
N SER A 99 -1.22 -12.66 -0.60
CA SER A 99 -0.22 -12.51 0.46
C SER A 99 0.97 -11.69 -0.02
N GLY A 100 1.50 -12.03 -1.21
CA GLY A 100 2.64 -11.29 -1.77
C GLY A 100 2.32 -9.83 -2.04
N TYR A 101 1.09 -9.51 -2.47
CA TYR A 101 0.68 -8.12 -2.66
C TYR A 101 0.54 -7.36 -1.34
N ILE A 102 0.00 -8.00 -0.29
CA ILE A 102 -0.04 -7.43 1.07
C ILE A 102 1.38 -7.11 1.56
N ASP A 103 2.34 -8.00 1.35
CA ASP A 103 3.74 -7.80 1.76
C ASP A 103 4.42 -6.68 0.96
N TYR A 104 4.16 -6.63 -0.35
CA TYR A 104 4.64 -5.55 -1.23
C TYR A 104 4.16 -4.18 -0.74
N ILE A 105 2.85 -4.03 -0.51
CA ILE A 105 2.28 -2.77 -0.04
C ILE A 105 2.77 -2.43 1.37
N SER A 106 2.87 -3.41 2.27
CA SER A 106 3.44 -3.23 3.61
C SER A 106 4.86 -2.64 3.54
N THR A 107 5.70 -3.17 2.64
CA THR A 107 7.06 -2.68 2.43
C THR A 107 7.09 -1.22 1.96
N LEU A 108 6.19 -0.84 1.04
CA LEU A 108 6.07 0.55 0.59
C LEU A 108 5.61 1.50 1.70
N VAL A 109 4.64 1.09 2.52
CA VAL A 109 4.17 1.88 3.67
C VAL A 109 5.29 2.11 4.68
N VAL A 110 6.06 1.06 5.01
CA VAL A 110 7.21 1.18 5.92
C VAL A 110 8.25 2.13 5.36
N LYS A 111 8.63 1.97 4.08
CA LYS A 111 9.59 2.84 3.41
C LYS A 111 9.18 4.31 3.48
N GLU A 112 7.94 4.62 3.06
CA GLU A 112 7.43 5.99 3.05
C GLU A 112 7.31 6.57 4.46
N SER A 113 6.89 5.76 5.44
CA SER A 113 6.81 6.18 6.84
C SER A 113 8.18 6.58 7.40
N LEU A 114 9.22 5.80 7.11
CA LEU A 114 10.59 6.09 7.53
C LEU A 114 11.17 7.32 6.81
N GLU A 115 10.88 7.49 5.52
CA GLU A 115 11.27 8.68 4.75
C GLU A 115 10.61 9.93 5.32
N ASN A 116 9.32 9.88 5.66
CA ASN A 116 8.62 10.99 6.30
C ASN A 116 9.21 11.37 7.67
N VAL A 117 9.66 10.37 8.45
CA VAL A 117 10.38 10.60 9.70
C VAL A 117 11.73 11.29 9.45
N ARG A 118 12.51 10.81 8.49
CA ARG A 118 13.80 11.42 8.11
C ARG A 118 13.63 12.86 7.64
N ASN A 119 12.65 13.13 6.77
CA ASN A 119 12.38 14.48 6.27
C ASN A 119 12.01 15.44 7.41
N LYS A 120 11.18 15.01 8.37
CA LYS A 120 10.84 15.81 9.56
C LYS A 120 12.08 16.11 10.44
N LEU A 121 13.02 15.18 10.52
CA LEU A 121 14.29 15.34 11.24
C LEU A 121 15.24 16.33 10.54
N GLU A 122 15.24 16.40 9.21
CA GLU A 122 16.12 17.31 8.44
C GLU A 122 15.59 18.76 8.36
N ILE A 123 14.27 18.93 8.36
CA ILE A 123 13.61 20.26 8.23
C ILE A 123 13.61 21.04 9.57
N LYS A 124 13.45 20.38 10.72
CA LYS A 124 13.42 21.09 12.03
C LYS A 124 14.74 21.80 12.39
N PRO A 125 15.93 21.21 12.17
CA PRO A 125 17.22 21.88 12.42
C PRO A 125 17.48 23.08 11.51
N SER A 126 16.94 23.10 10.29
CA SER A 126 17.13 24.21 9.34
C SER A 126 16.20 25.39 9.64
N LEU A 127 14.98 25.15 10.13
CA LEU A 127 14.08 26.20 10.62
C LEU A 127 14.60 26.90 11.89
N LYS A 128 15.09 26.13 12.87
CA LYS A 128 15.63 26.68 14.13
C LYS A 128 16.86 27.57 13.92
N ARG A 129 17.65 27.30 12.87
CA ARG A 129 18.81 28.12 12.49
C ARG A 129 18.42 29.43 11.80
N LYS A 130 17.31 29.47 11.06
CA LYS A 130 16.84 30.70 10.38
C LYS A 130 16.12 31.67 11.34
N THR A 131 15.42 31.17 12.36
CA THR A 131 14.76 32.03 13.36
C THR A 131 15.71 32.61 14.40
N GLY A 132 16.92 32.07 14.55
CA GLY A 132 17.96 32.60 15.45
C GLY A 132 18.85 33.70 14.88
N SER A 133 18.66 34.09 13.61
CA SER A 133 19.52 35.07 12.91
C SER A 133 18.84 36.44 12.67
N GLY A 134 17.66 36.68 13.27
CA GLY A 134 16.85 37.88 13.07
C GLY A 134 16.77 38.82 14.28
N SER A 135 17.78 38.84 15.15
CA SER A 135 17.83 39.77 16.27
C SER A 135 19.27 40.12 16.60
N HIS A 136 19.87 41.05 15.86
CA HIS A 136 20.96 41.92 16.28
C HIS A 136 20.74 43.29 15.63
#